data_AF-A0AA43LGX8-F1
#
_entry.id   AF-A0AA43LGX8-F1
#
_cell.length_a   1.000
_cell.length_b   1.000
_cell.length_c   1.000
_cell.angle_alpha   90.00
_cell.angle_beta   90.00
_cell.angle_gamma   90.00
#
_symmetry.space_group_name_H-M   'P 1'
#
loop_
_entity.id
_entity.type
_entity.pdbx_description
1 polymer ?
#
loop_
_entity_poly.entity_id
_entity_poly.type
_entity_poly.pdbx_seq_one_letter_code
_entity_poly.pdbx_strand_id
1 'polypeptide(L)'
;MGKKNGITTTTGYQVKKSLEEQKYDVILAHILNPDNSPLPDEYRQQFDRIKYAAVALDEYHPSNVIPRLLIKYNITRNQARNDIKLAQELFKSKHTFDFDFWQQWQIKDLVDVIRTCKLANGKLEKERVAAHKVLKSIIGDKPTGEEDPRRMEKNIFYIQLNNNNTTVNIPMDKLKGLSQEEVQTVVAAMTTPEIEDSEIIELLNT
;
A
#
# COMPACT_ATOMS: atom_id res chain seq x y z
N MET A 1 -55.70 71.37 5.95
CA MET A 1 -55.51 71.03 4.52
C MET A 1 -54.22 70.23 4.38
N GLY A 2 -54.34 68.96 3.96
CA GLY A 2 -53.32 67.93 4.11
C GLY A 2 -52.16 68.00 3.12
N LYS A 3 -50.97 67.64 3.61
CA LYS A 3 -49.73 67.49 2.84
C LYS A 3 -49.82 66.28 1.89
N LYS A 4 -49.42 66.48 0.64
CA LYS A 4 -49.27 65.46 -0.41
C LYS A 4 -48.11 64.53 -0.04
N ASN A 5 -48.37 63.24 0.12
CA ASN A 5 -47.33 62.21 0.10
C ASN A 5 -47.26 61.63 -1.31
N GLY A 6 -46.19 61.96 -2.03
CA GLY A 6 -45.89 61.40 -3.34
C GLY A 6 -45.48 59.93 -3.20
N ILE A 7 -46.20 59.05 -3.89
CA ILE A 7 -45.81 57.66 -4.10
C ILE A 7 -44.92 57.63 -5.33
N THR A 8 -43.59 57.61 -5.13
CA THR A 8 -42.64 57.27 -6.20
C THR A 8 -42.56 55.75 -6.31
N THR A 9 -43.40 55.17 -7.17
CA THR A 9 -43.23 53.79 -7.61
C THR A 9 -42.12 53.76 -8.65
N THR A 10 -40.88 53.56 -8.19
CA THR A 10 -39.75 53.25 -9.08
C THR A 10 -39.91 51.81 -9.55
N THR A 11 -40.51 51.61 -10.71
CA THR A 11 -40.58 50.31 -11.39
C THR A 11 -39.17 49.97 -11.90
N GLY A 12 -38.34 49.38 -11.04
CA GLY A 12 -37.01 48.90 -11.41
C GLY A 12 -37.12 47.72 -12.38
N TYR A 13 -36.51 47.86 -13.56
CA TYR A 13 -36.32 46.75 -14.49
C TYR A 13 -35.51 45.65 -13.81
N GLN A 14 -36.16 44.54 -13.45
CA GLN A 14 -35.47 43.34 -12.98
C GLN A 14 -34.83 42.69 -14.20
N VAL A 15 -33.50 42.74 -14.28
CA VAL A 15 -32.72 42.02 -15.29
C VAL A 15 -33.12 40.56 -15.20
N LYS A 16 -33.73 40.02 -16.26
CA LYS A 16 -34.06 38.59 -16.34
C LYS A 16 -32.75 37.81 -16.27
N LYS A 17 -32.48 37.24 -15.09
CA LYS A 17 -31.38 36.29 -14.91
C LYS A 17 -31.56 35.12 -15.87
N SER A 18 -30.46 34.59 -16.38
CA SER A 18 -30.51 33.37 -17.19
C SER A 18 -31.16 32.23 -16.39
N LEU A 19 -31.79 31.28 -17.09
CA LEU A 19 -32.43 30.14 -16.41
C LEU A 19 -31.44 29.40 -15.51
N GLU A 20 -30.17 29.28 -15.89
CA GLU A 20 -29.13 28.60 -15.13
C GLU A 20 -28.75 29.34 -13.83
N GLU A 21 -28.61 30.67 -13.88
CA GLU A 21 -28.35 31.49 -12.70
C GLU A 21 -29.50 31.44 -11.68
N GLN A 22 -30.75 31.36 -12.16
CA GLN A 22 -31.91 31.19 -11.29
C GLN A 22 -31.87 29.85 -10.54
N LYS A 23 -31.45 28.75 -11.19
CA LYS A 23 -31.30 27.44 -10.54
C LYS A 23 -30.18 27.45 -9.50
N TYR A 24 -29.06 28.08 -9.83
CA TYR A 24 -27.91 28.22 -8.94
C TYR A 24 -28.27 29.00 -7.67
N ASP A 25 -28.92 30.15 -7.80
CA ASP A 25 -29.31 30.99 -6.67
C ASP A 25 -30.26 30.27 -5.70
N VAL A 26 -31.20 29.48 -6.24
CA VAL A 26 -32.16 28.70 -5.45
C VAL A 26 -31.48 27.57 -4.69
N ILE A 27 -30.54 26.85 -5.32
CA ILE A 27 -29.75 25.80 -4.68
C ILE A 27 -28.83 26.40 -3.61
N LEU A 28 -28.18 27.53 -3.91
CA LEU A 28 -27.29 28.22 -2.98
C LEU A 28 -28.04 28.76 -1.76
N ALA A 29 -29.23 29.35 -1.95
CA ALA A 29 -30.09 29.81 -0.86
C ALA A 29 -30.47 28.67 0.08
N HIS A 30 -30.75 27.48 -0.46
CA HIS A 30 -31.04 26.29 0.33
C HIS A 30 -29.81 25.79 1.11
N ILE A 31 -28.62 25.80 0.51
CA ILE A 31 -27.37 25.41 1.19
C ILE A 31 -27.04 26.37 2.34
N LEU A 32 -27.27 27.67 2.15
CA LEU A 32 -26.96 28.70 3.14
C LEU A 32 -27.97 28.75 4.29
N ASN A 33 -29.26 28.53 4.02
CA ASN A 33 -30.34 28.58 5.02
C ASN A 33 -31.41 27.50 4.76
N PRO A 34 -31.18 26.24 5.19
CA PRO A 34 -32.05 25.11 4.88
C PRO A 34 -33.47 25.23 5.46
N ASP A 35 -33.62 25.88 6.62
CA ASP A 35 -34.91 26.00 7.33
C ASP A 35 -35.86 27.03 6.70
N ASN A 36 -35.32 28.13 6.17
CA ASN A 36 -36.11 29.25 5.64
C ASN A 36 -36.17 29.30 4.10
N SER A 37 -35.39 28.47 3.41
CA SER A 37 -35.39 28.38 1.95
C SER A 37 -35.46 26.91 1.53
N PRO A 38 -36.63 26.25 1.65
CA PRO A 38 -36.78 24.87 1.22
C PRO A 38 -36.51 24.71 -0.27
N LEU A 39 -35.77 23.66 -0.64
CA LEU A 39 -35.54 23.31 -2.03
C LEU A 39 -36.89 23.14 -2.76
N PRO A 40 -37.09 23.71 -3.97
CA PRO A 40 -38.33 23.53 -4.72
C PRO A 40 -38.65 22.05 -4.99
N ASP A 41 -39.93 21.73 -5.12
CA ASP A 41 -40.42 20.35 -5.23
C ASP A 41 -39.80 19.57 -6.40
N GLU A 42 -39.52 20.24 -7.52
CA GLU A 42 -38.85 19.63 -8.67
C GLU A 42 -37.44 19.12 -8.34
N TYR A 43 -36.67 19.92 -7.59
CA TYR A 43 -35.33 19.55 -7.16
C TYR A 43 -35.34 18.53 -6.04
N ARG A 44 -36.34 18.57 -5.15
CA ARG A 44 -36.53 17.52 -4.14
C ARG A 44 -36.78 16.17 -4.78
N GLN A 45 -37.69 16.11 -5.74
CA GLN A 45 -37.96 14.89 -6.48
C GLN A 45 -36.73 14.41 -7.25
N GLN A 46 -35.96 15.30 -7.88
CA GLN A 46 -34.72 14.92 -8.55
C GLN A 46 -33.68 14.36 -7.56
N PHE A 47 -33.49 15.02 -6.42
CA PHE A 47 -32.58 14.57 -5.38
C PHE A 47 -32.99 13.19 -4.83
N ASP A 48 -34.27 12.97 -4.55
CA ASP A 48 -34.77 11.69 -4.05
C ASP A 48 -34.58 10.55 -5.05
N ARG A 49 -34.74 10.83 -6.35
CA ARG A 49 -34.48 9.85 -7.42
C ARG A 49 -33.00 9.47 -7.48
N ILE A 50 -32.11 10.46 -7.45
CA ILE A 50 -30.66 10.25 -7.51
C ILE A 50 -30.18 9.51 -6.25
N LYS A 51 -30.67 9.89 -5.07
CA LYS A 51 -30.36 9.21 -3.81
C LYS A 51 -30.79 7.75 -3.83
N TYR A 52 -32.00 7.48 -4.31
CA TYR A 52 -32.47 6.10 -4.47
C TYR A 52 -31.64 5.33 -5.49
N ALA A 53 -31.28 5.95 -6.62
CA ALA A 53 -30.42 5.34 -7.63
C ALA A 53 -29.05 4.97 -7.07
N ALA A 54 -28.42 5.86 -6.28
CA ALA A 54 -27.13 5.61 -5.64
C ALA A 54 -27.17 4.38 -4.74
N VAL A 55 -28.14 4.29 -3.83
CA VAL A 55 -28.31 3.12 -2.95
C VAL A 55 -28.58 1.85 -3.74
N ALA A 56 -29.41 1.92 -4.78
CA ALA A 56 -29.72 0.76 -5.61
C ALA A 56 -28.52 0.29 -6.46
N LEU A 57 -27.59 1.18 -6.80
CA LEU A 57 -26.37 0.86 -7.54
C LEU A 57 -25.33 0.10 -6.70
N ASP A 58 -25.42 0.18 -5.38
CA ASP A 58 -24.55 -0.59 -4.47
C ASP A 58 -24.89 -2.09 -4.52
N GLU A 59 -26.19 -2.43 -4.66
CA GLU A 59 -26.67 -3.81 -4.68
C GLU A 59 -26.84 -4.38 -6.09
N TYR A 60 -27.19 -3.56 -7.08
CA TYR A 60 -27.62 -4.03 -8.40
C TYR A 60 -26.86 -3.36 -9.54
N HIS A 61 -26.64 -4.11 -10.63
CA HIS A 61 -26.13 -3.55 -11.89
C HIS A 61 -27.07 -2.45 -12.43
N PRO A 62 -26.56 -1.36 -13.06
CA PRO A 62 -27.37 -0.27 -13.61
C PRO A 62 -28.60 -0.69 -14.42
N SER A 63 -28.49 -1.76 -15.23
CA SER A 63 -29.61 -2.32 -16.00
C SER A 63 -30.80 -2.75 -15.15
N ASN A 64 -30.55 -3.22 -13.94
CA ASN A 64 -31.57 -3.67 -12.98
C ASN A 64 -32.10 -2.54 -12.09
N VAL A 65 -31.37 -1.42 -12.01
CA VAL A 65 -31.80 -0.21 -11.30
C VAL A 65 -32.81 0.60 -12.12
N ILE A 66 -32.66 0.63 -13.45
CA ILE A 66 -33.59 1.30 -14.38
C ILE A 66 -35.06 0.91 -14.14
N PRO A 67 -35.48 -0.38 -14.19
CA PRO A 67 -36.88 -0.74 -13.99
C PRO A 67 -37.40 -0.36 -12.61
N ARG A 68 -36.56 -0.37 -11.57
CA ARG A 68 -36.94 0.03 -10.20
C ARG A 68 -37.24 1.53 -10.11
N LEU A 69 -36.42 2.37 -10.76
CA LEU A 69 -36.67 3.81 -10.87
C LEU A 69 -37.95 4.12 -11.64
N LEU A 70 -38.22 3.38 -12.72
CA LEU A 70 -39.45 3.56 -13.52
C LEU A 70 -40.70 3.29 -12.69
N ILE A 71 -40.73 2.17 -11.96
CA ILE A 71 -41.90 1.78 -11.14
C ILE A 71 -42.12 2.77 -9.99
N LYS A 72 -41.04 3.20 -9.33
CA LYS A 72 -41.15 4.02 -8.12
C LYS A 72 -41.49 5.49 -8.39
N TYR A 73 -40.96 6.06 -9.48
CA TYR A 73 -41.06 7.50 -9.75
C TYR A 73 -41.81 7.85 -11.04
N ASN A 74 -42.31 6.86 -11.79
CA ASN A 74 -43.06 7.05 -13.03
C ASN A 74 -42.35 7.97 -14.05
N ILE A 75 -41.04 7.77 -14.21
CA ILE A 75 -40.19 8.56 -15.12
C ILE A 75 -39.97 7.85 -16.46
N THR A 76 -39.39 8.55 -17.43
CA THR A 76 -38.96 7.92 -18.69
C THR A 76 -37.66 7.15 -18.52
N ARG A 77 -37.41 6.16 -19.39
CA ARG A 77 -36.15 5.39 -19.39
C ARG A 77 -34.91 6.28 -19.60
N ASN A 78 -35.04 7.36 -20.36
CA ASN A 78 -33.95 8.31 -20.58
C ASN A 78 -33.66 9.12 -19.31
N GLN A 79 -34.70 9.57 -18.60
CA GLN A 79 -34.51 10.24 -17.31
C GLN A 79 -33.86 9.31 -16.28
N ALA A 80 -34.27 8.05 -16.21
CA ALA A 80 -33.65 7.07 -15.32
C ALA A 80 -32.16 6.87 -15.61
N ARG A 81 -31.74 6.86 -16.89
CA ARG A 81 -30.32 6.77 -17.27
C ARG A 81 -29.54 8.01 -16.87
N ASN A 82 -30.10 9.20 -17.06
CA ASN A 82 -29.48 10.45 -16.64
C ASN A 82 -29.31 10.51 -15.11
N ASP A 83 -30.35 10.11 -14.36
CA ASP A 83 -30.32 10.07 -12.90
C ASP A 83 -29.30 9.03 -12.38
N ILE A 84 -29.18 7.87 -13.03
CA ILE A 84 -28.14 6.87 -12.72
C ILE A 84 -26.74 7.41 -13.02
N LYS A 85 -26.52 8.04 -14.17
CA LYS A 85 -25.22 8.62 -14.54
C LYS A 85 -24.81 9.68 -13.53
N LEU A 86 -25.74 10.58 -13.18
CA LEU A 86 -25.53 11.61 -12.18
C LEU A 86 -25.26 11.02 -10.79
N ALA A 87 -25.97 9.94 -10.42
CA ALA A 87 -25.70 9.22 -9.18
C ALA A 87 -24.28 8.62 -9.16
N GLN A 88 -23.79 8.05 -10.27
CA GLN A 88 -22.43 7.52 -10.38
C GLN A 88 -21.34 8.61 -10.33
N GLU A 89 -21.63 9.80 -10.87
CA GLU A 89 -20.72 10.95 -10.82
C GLU A 89 -20.65 11.56 -9.41
N LEU A 90 -21.79 11.70 -8.73
CA LEU A 90 -21.89 12.28 -7.39
C LEU A 90 -21.45 11.32 -6.29
N PHE A 91 -21.91 10.06 -6.38
CA PHE A 91 -21.64 9.00 -5.44
C PHE A 91 -20.73 8.00 -6.14
N LYS A 92 -19.42 8.09 -5.88
CA LYS A 92 -18.43 7.10 -6.30
C LYS A 92 -18.58 5.80 -5.48
N SER A 93 -19.79 5.26 -5.38
CA SER A 93 -20.14 4.21 -4.43
C SER A 93 -19.75 2.79 -4.87
N LYS A 94 -18.75 2.66 -5.75
CA LYS A 94 -17.92 1.46 -5.74
C LYS A 94 -16.78 1.67 -4.74
N HIS A 95 -17.12 1.80 -3.46
CA HIS A 95 -16.15 1.57 -2.40
C HIS A 95 -15.81 0.07 -2.42
N THR A 96 -14.93 -0.33 -3.33
CA THR A 96 -14.23 -1.60 -3.16
C THR A 96 -13.44 -1.49 -1.88
N PHE A 97 -13.56 -2.49 -1.00
CA PHE A 97 -12.76 -2.53 0.22
C PHE A 97 -11.28 -2.39 -0.17
N ASP A 98 -10.69 -1.26 0.20
CA ASP A 98 -9.29 -0.97 -0.09
C ASP A 98 -8.44 -1.66 0.97
N PHE A 99 -8.03 -2.89 0.64
CA PHE A 99 -7.25 -3.73 1.53
C PHE A 99 -5.91 -3.06 1.89
N ASP A 100 -5.27 -2.38 0.93
CA ASP A 100 -3.99 -1.72 1.14
C ASP A 100 -4.14 -0.54 2.10
N PHE A 101 -5.17 0.30 1.91
CA PHE A 101 -5.47 1.38 2.83
C PHE A 101 -5.80 0.86 4.23
N TRP A 102 -6.65 -0.16 4.34
CA TRP A 102 -7.01 -0.77 5.62
C TRP A 102 -5.80 -1.37 6.34
N GLN A 103 -4.95 -2.11 5.63
CA GLN A 103 -3.75 -2.72 6.17
C GLN A 103 -2.75 -1.65 6.64
N GLN A 104 -2.53 -0.60 5.84
CA GLN A 104 -1.67 0.52 6.23
C GLN A 104 -2.20 1.25 7.47
N TRP A 105 -3.50 1.52 7.51
CA TRP A 105 -4.15 2.13 8.67
C TRP A 105 -3.99 1.28 9.93
N GLN A 106 -4.20 -0.04 9.80
CA GLN A 106 -4.09 -0.98 10.92
C GLN A 106 -2.64 -1.11 11.43
N ILE A 107 -1.65 -1.12 10.53
CA ILE A 107 -0.23 -1.10 10.91
C ILE A 107 0.09 0.18 11.68
N LYS A 108 -0.35 1.34 11.18
CA LYS A 108 -0.13 2.64 11.81
C LYS A 108 -0.74 2.68 13.22
N ASP A 109 -1.97 2.21 13.37
CA ASP A 109 -2.67 2.14 14.65
C ASP A 109 -1.94 1.25 15.67
N LEU A 110 -1.55 0.04 15.28
CA LEU A 110 -0.81 -0.87 16.15
C LEU A 110 0.56 -0.33 16.56
N VAL A 111 1.25 0.39 15.67
CA VAL A 111 2.52 1.06 15.99
C VAL A 111 2.31 2.17 17.03
N ASP A 112 1.24 2.95 16.92
CA ASP A 112 0.90 3.98 17.91
C ASP A 112 0.53 3.36 19.27
N VAL A 113 -0.21 2.24 19.29
CA VAL A 113 -0.49 1.47 20.52
C VAL A 113 0.82 0.97 21.15
N ILE A 114 1.72 0.38 20.36
CA ILE A 114 3.02 -0.09 20.88
C ILE A 114 3.83 1.10 21.45
N ARG A 115 3.81 2.27 20.80
CA ARG A 115 4.49 3.47 21.28
C ARG A 115 3.91 3.95 22.61
N THR A 116 2.59 4.04 22.73
CA THR A 116 1.93 4.47 23.98
C THR A 116 2.18 3.49 25.12
N CYS A 117 2.11 2.18 24.88
CA CYS A 117 2.45 1.16 25.88
C CYS A 117 3.92 1.26 26.32
N LYS A 118 4.86 1.57 25.42
CA LYS A 118 6.27 1.81 25.77
C LYS A 118 6.44 3.04 26.67
N LEU A 119 5.71 4.12 26.40
CA LEU A 119 5.74 5.35 27.20
C LEU A 119 5.10 5.17 28.58
N ALA A 120 4.24 4.18 28.76
CA ALA A 120 3.57 3.86 30.03
C ALA A 120 4.48 3.14 31.06
N ASN A 121 5.82 3.15 30.87
CA ASN A 121 6.83 2.60 31.78
C ASN A 121 6.47 1.20 32.34
N GLY A 122 6.12 0.27 31.44
CA GLY A 122 5.96 -1.16 31.78
C GLY A 122 4.61 -1.56 32.39
N LYS A 123 3.67 -0.62 32.63
CA LYS A 123 2.33 -0.97 33.13
C LYS A 123 1.48 -1.76 32.12
N LEU A 124 1.73 -1.58 30.83
CA LEU A 124 0.92 -2.10 29.73
C LEU A 124 1.67 -3.15 28.89
N GLU A 125 2.59 -3.90 29.51
CA GLU A 125 3.45 -4.85 28.80
C GLU A 125 2.66 -5.98 28.12
N LYS A 126 1.57 -6.45 28.75
CA LYS A 126 0.68 -7.46 28.16
C LYS A 126 0.02 -6.98 26.86
N GLU A 127 -0.43 -5.73 26.84
CA GLU A 127 -1.07 -5.09 25.68
C GLU A 127 -0.04 -4.83 24.58
N ARG A 128 1.19 -4.45 24.96
CA ARG A 128 2.32 -4.31 24.03
C ARG A 128 2.62 -5.63 23.32
N VAL A 129 2.70 -6.74 24.06
CA VAL A 129 2.95 -8.08 23.51
C VAL A 129 1.80 -8.52 22.60
N ALA A 130 0.55 -8.26 22.99
CA ALA A 130 -0.61 -8.55 22.16
C ALA A 130 -0.59 -7.75 20.84
N ALA A 131 -0.33 -6.45 20.89
CA ALA A 131 -0.23 -5.59 19.72
C ALA A 131 0.91 -6.02 18.77
N HIS A 132 2.07 -6.41 19.31
CA HIS A 132 3.16 -6.96 18.49
C HIS A 132 2.77 -8.28 17.79
N LYS A 133 2.03 -9.16 18.47
CA LYS A 133 1.56 -10.42 17.88
C LYS A 133 0.60 -10.17 16.73
N VAL A 134 -0.35 -9.24 16.91
CA VAL A 134 -1.32 -8.84 15.87
C VAL A 134 -0.61 -8.15 14.70
N LEU A 135 0.35 -7.27 14.98
CA LEU A 135 1.15 -6.60 13.94
C LEU A 135 1.91 -7.62 13.07
N LYS A 136 2.50 -8.65 13.69
CA LYS A 136 3.17 -9.73 12.94
C LYS A 136 2.21 -10.46 12.00
N SER A 137 0.98 -10.74 12.44
CA SER A 137 -0.01 -11.40 11.57
C SER A 137 -0.48 -10.54 10.40
N ILE A 138 -0.49 -9.21 10.55
CA ILE A 138 -0.94 -8.28 9.49
C ILE A 138 0.14 -8.03 8.44
N ILE A 139 1.40 -7.93 8.86
CA ILE A 139 2.53 -7.74 7.93
C ILE A 139 2.79 -9.02 7.12
N GLY A 140 2.55 -10.19 7.72
CA GLY A 140 2.82 -11.49 7.10
C GLY A 140 4.27 -11.95 7.29
N ASP A 141 4.61 -13.05 6.64
CA ASP A 141 5.96 -13.61 6.70
C ASP A 141 6.92 -12.82 5.79
N LYS A 142 8.17 -12.71 6.25
CA LYS A 142 9.23 -12.11 5.43
C LYS A 142 9.34 -12.91 4.13
N PRO A 143 9.35 -12.27 2.95
CA PRO A 143 9.57 -12.99 1.70
C PRO A 143 10.91 -13.72 1.81
N THR A 144 10.87 -15.03 1.66
CA THR A 144 12.07 -15.86 1.49
C THR A 144 12.74 -15.36 0.22
N GLY A 145 13.79 -14.56 0.37
CA GLY A 145 14.62 -14.19 -0.76
C GLY A 145 15.14 -15.48 -1.41
N GLU A 146 15.24 -15.50 -2.73
CA GLU A 146 15.93 -16.57 -3.44
C GLU A 146 17.29 -16.78 -2.77
N GLU A 147 17.51 -17.96 -2.19
CA GLU A 147 18.80 -18.30 -1.60
C GLU A 147 19.84 -18.27 -2.72
N ASP A 148 20.82 -17.39 -2.61
CA ASP A 148 21.92 -17.27 -3.58
C ASP A 148 22.59 -18.65 -3.77
N PRO A 149 22.52 -19.26 -4.98
CA PRO A 149 23.10 -20.58 -5.25
C PRO A 149 24.59 -20.67 -4.92
N ARG A 150 25.31 -19.52 -4.93
CA ARG A 150 26.74 -19.45 -4.57
C ARG A 150 27.00 -19.65 -3.08
N ARG A 151 25.97 -19.54 -2.22
CA ARG A 151 26.06 -19.89 -0.80
C ARG A 151 25.91 -21.40 -0.56
N MET A 152 25.39 -22.16 -1.52
CA MET A 152 25.27 -23.62 -1.46
C MET A 152 26.50 -24.35 -2.00
N GLU A 153 27.37 -23.69 -2.77
CA GLU A 153 28.63 -24.28 -3.21
C GLU A 153 29.54 -24.50 -1.99
N LYS A 154 29.67 -25.75 -1.55
CA LYS A 154 30.72 -26.17 -0.62
C LYS A 154 32.06 -25.78 -1.25
N ASN A 155 32.73 -24.78 -0.70
CA ASN A 155 34.10 -24.45 -1.09
C ASN A 155 35.02 -25.62 -0.72
N ILE A 156 35.33 -26.49 -1.68
CA ILE A 156 36.28 -27.58 -1.53
C ILE A 156 37.68 -26.97 -1.76
N PHE A 157 38.39 -26.70 -0.67
CA PHE A 157 39.78 -26.25 -0.74
C PHE A 157 40.71 -27.46 -0.98
N TYR A 158 41.56 -27.36 -2.00
CA TYR A 158 42.61 -28.35 -2.28
C TYR A 158 43.96 -27.80 -1.80
N ILE A 159 44.74 -28.62 -1.10
CA ILE A 159 46.16 -28.36 -0.88
C ILE A 159 46.93 -29.08 -1.97
N GLN A 160 47.77 -28.36 -2.69
CA GLN A 160 48.68 -28.94 -3.68
C GLN A 160 49.99 -29.29 -2.99
N LEU A 161 50.33 -30.58 -2.95
CA LEU A 161 51.61 -31.07 -2.46
C LEU A 161 52.48 -31.43 -3.66
N ASN A 162 53.67 -30.84 -3.76
CA ASN A 162 54.66 -31.19 -4.77
C ASN A 162 55.72 -32.06 -4.12
N ASN A 163 55.80 -33.34 -4.52
CA ASN A 163 56.85 -34.26 -4.09
C ASN A 163 57.50 -34.86 -5.35
N ASN A 164 58.81 -34.62 -5.53
CA ASN A 164 59.62 -35.14 -6.65
C ASN A 164 58.91 -35.12 -8.03
N ASN A 165 58.53 -33.92 -8.51
CA ASN A 165 57.87 -33.68 -9.80
C ASN A 165 56.47 -34.31 -9.99
N THR A 166 55.87 -34.83 -8.92
CA THR A 166 54.45 -35.24 -8.94
C THR A 166 53.62 -34.32 -8.05
N THR A 167 52.66 -33.62 -8.67
CA THR A 167 51.70 -32.77 -7.96
C THR A 167 50.51 -33.61 -7.51
N VAL A 168 50.36 -33.77 -6.20
CA VAL A 168 49.25 -34.48 -5.56
C VAL A 168 48.31 -33.45 -4.96
N ASN A 169 47.10 -33.34 -5.51
CA ASN A 169 46.04 -32.48 -4.99
C ASN A 169 45.27 -33.22 -3.88
N ILE A 170 45.49 -32.85 -2.63
CA ILE A 170 44.77 -33.45 -1.49
C ILE A 170 43.62 -32.51 -1.07
N PRO A 171 42.36 -32.98 -1.10
CA PRO A 171 41.24 -32.22 -0.57
C PRO A 171 41.34 -32.11 0.96
N MET A 172 41.14 -30.91 1.50
CA MET A 172 41.33 -30.57 2.92
C MET A 172 40.54 -31.47 3.90
N ASP A 173 39.40 -32.02 3.47
CA ASP A 173 38.60 -32.94 4.29
C ASP A 173 39.30 -34.26 4.60
N LYS A 174 40.25 -34.71 3.76
CA LYS A 174 41.06 -35.91 4.03
C LYS A 174 42.19 -35.66 5.03
N LEU A 175 42.60 -34.40 5.24
CA LEU A 175 43.62 -34.04 6.23
C LEU A 175 43.07 -34.02 7.65
N LYS A 176 41.76 -33.77 7.82
CA LYS A 176 41.08 -33.82 9.14
C LYS A 176 40.98 -35.23 9.73
N GLY A 177 41.13 -36.27 8.90
CA GLY A 177 41.08 -37.67 9.32
C GLY A 177 42.45 -38.29 9.62
N LEU A 178 43.55 -37.55 9.44
CA LEU A 178 44.91 -38.02 9.71
C LEU A 178 45.28 -37.84 11.18
N SER A 179 46.08 -38.77 11.70
CA SER A 179 46.67 -38.66 13.02
C SER A 179 47.70 -37.52 13.08
N GLN A 180 47.97 -37.00 14.27
CA GLN A 180 48.88 -35.86 14.47
C GLN A 180 50.31 -36.16 13.98
N GLU A 181 50.72 -37.44 14.01
CA GLU A 181 52.01 -37.94 13.50
C GLU A 181 52.08 -37.91 11.97
N GLU A 182 51.00 -38.27 11.27
CA GLU A 182 50.92 -38.24 9.81
C GLU A 182 50.90 -36.81 9.28
N VAL A 183 50.22 -35.90 9.98
CA VAL A 183 50.22 -34.46 9.66
C VAL A 183 51.63 -33.87 9.84
N GLN A 184 52.34 -34.22 10.92
CA GLN A 184 53.74 -33.81 11.11
C GLN A 184 54.67 -34.37 10.04
N THR A 185 54.46 -35.61 9.59
CA THR A 185 55.26 -36.21 8.52
C THR A 185 55.05 -35.51 7.17
N VAL A 186 53.81 -35.12 6.86
CA VAL A 186 53.48 -34.34 5.66
C VAL A 186 54.07 -32.93 5.72
N VAL A 187 53.99 -32.26 6.87
CA VAL A 187 54.60 -30.93 7.07
C VAL A 187 56.13 -30.99 7.03
N ALA A 188 56.74 -32.03 7.60
CA ALA A 188 58.17 -32.27 7.52
C ALA A 188 58.63 -32.54 6.09
N ALA A 189 57.84 -33.25 5.28
CA ALA A 189 58.11 -33.46 3.85
C ALA A 189 57.87 -32.20 2.98
N MET A 190 57.05 -31.24 3.45
CA MET A 190 56.85 -29.94 2.79
C MET A 190 57.97 -28.95 3.07
N THR A 191 58.68 -29.11 4.18
CA THR A 191 59.89 -28.35 4.46
C THR A 191 61.01 -29.01 3.65
N THR A 192 61.31 -28.45 2.48
CA THR A 192 62.46 -28.87 1.66
C THR A 192 63.71 -29.04 2.54
N PRO A 193 64.52 -30.11 2.37
CA PRO A 193 65.86 -30.11 2.94
C PRO A 193 66.59 -28.87 2.41
N GLU A 194 67.24 -28.15 3.32
CA GLU A 194 68.00 -26.94 3.05
C GLU A 194 68.89 -27.16 1.82
N ILE A 195 68.64 -26.40 0.75
CA ILE A 195 69.63 -26.24 -0.31
C ILE A 195 70.81 -25.56 0.38
N GLU A 196 71.94 -26.25 0.54
CA GLU A 196 73.14 -25.61 1.09
C GLU A 196 73.57 -24.47 0.16
N ASP A 197 73.99 -23.37 0.77
CA ASP A 197 74.33 -22.10 0.11
C ASP A 197 75.34 -22.25 -1.05
N SER A 198 76.09 -23.36 -1.12
CA SER A 198 77.02 -23.66 -2.22
C SER A 198 76.33 -23.87 -3.57
N GLU A 199 75.13 -24.48 -3.61
CA GLU A 199 74.41 -24.74 -4.88
C GLU A 199 73.74 -23.47 -5.42
N ILE A 200 73.44 -22.50 -4.55
CA ILE A 200 72.84 -21.21 -4.92
C ILE A 200 73.87 -20.33 -5.67
N ILE A 201 75.15 -20.43 -5.33
CA ILE A 201 76.22 -19.62 -5.94
C ILE A 201 76.53 -20.09 -7.38
N GLU A 202 76.43 -21.39 -7.68
CA GLU A 202 76.60 -21.90 -9.06
C GLU A 202 75.47 -21.47 -9.99
N LEU A 203 74.23 -21.42 -9.49
CA LEU A 203 73.06 -20.96 -10.25
C LEU A 203 73.08 -19.46 -10.57
N LEU A 204 73.78 -18.65 -9.78
CA LEU A 204 73.92 -17.19 -10.01
C LEU A 204 75.08 -16.82 -10.95
N ASN A 205 75.97 -17.77 -11.24
CA ASN A 205 77.15 -17.54 -12.09
C ASN A 205 77.00 -18.11 -13.53
N THR A 206 75.79 -18.45 -13.96
CA THR A 206 75.49 -18.81 -15.36
C THR A 206 74.71 -17.70 -16.08
#